data_AF-A0A1V5E5E9-F1
#
_entry.id   AF-A0A1V5E5E9-F1
#
_cell.length_a   1.000
_cell.length_b   1.000
_cell.length_c   1.000
_cell.angle_alpha   90.00
_cell.angle_beta   90.00
_cell.angle_gamma   90.00
#
_symmetry.space_group_name_H-M   'P 1'
#
loop_
_entity.id
_entity.type
_entity.pdbx_description
1 polymer ?
#
loop_
_entity_poly.entity_id
_entity_poly.type
_entity_poly.pdbx_seq_one_letter_code
_entity_poly.pdbx_strand_id
1 'polypeptide(L)' 'MSDRVNVIFSGTNRNFLYNCEIPTSVLPRNGDRICLSIPGHSNIRCYVEDMEWQYAELNQKIDTSIVARVKILQED' A
#
# COMPACT_ATOMS: atom_id res chain seq x y z
N MET A 1 6.64 21.35 -1.06
CA MET A 1 5.51 20.47 -1.44
C MET A 1 5.86 19.08 -0.94
N SER A 2 4.94 18.37 -0.29
CA SER A 2 5.20 16.98 0.12
C SER A 2 4.97 16.10 -1.10
N ASP A 3 6.02 15.51 -1.65
CA ASP A 3 5.89 14.54 -2.73
C ASP A 3 5.10 13.34 -2.19
N ARG A 4 3.91 13.13 -2.75
CA ARG A 4 3.04 11.98 -2.45
C ARG A 4 3.21 10.96 -3.55
N VAL A 5 3.07 9.70 -3.19
CA VAL A 5 3.13 8.58 -4.14
C VAL A 5 1.92 7.69 -3.94
N ASN A 6 1.43 7.15 -5.05
CA ASN A 6 0.35 6.18 -5.05
C ASN A 6 0.86 4.82 -4.55
N VAL A 7 0.25 4.27 -3.50
CA VAL A 7 0.62 2.99 -2.90
C VAL A 7 -0.58 2.06 -2.87
N ILE A 8 -0.38 0.87 -3.43
CA ILE A 8 -1.36 -0.20 -3.47
C ILE A 8 -0.96 -1.25 -2.44
N PHE A 9 -1.71 -1.35 -1.36
CA PHE A 9 -1.59 -2.42 -0.38
C PHE A 9 -2.33 -3.66 -0.87
N SER A 10 -1.59 -4.73 -1.15
CA SER A 10 -2.10 -6.00 -1.68
C SER A 10 -1.91 -7.12 -0.66
N GLY A 11 -3.01 -7.74 -0.24
CA GLY A 11 -3.00 -8.87 0.69
C GLY A 11 -2.40 -10.12 0.08
N THR A 12 -1.46 -10.77 0.78
CA THR A 12 -0.87 -12.05 0.36
C THR A 12 -1.59 -13.27 0.94
N ASN A 13 -2.28 -13.09 2.06
CA ASN A 13 -3.00 -14.15 2.77
C ASN A 13 -4.52 -13.96 2.79
N ARG A 14 -5.03 -12.88 2.17
CA ARG A 14 -6.46 -12.56 2.05
C ARG A 14 -6.70 -11.79 0.75
N ASN A 15 -7.91 -11.87 0.22
CA ASN A 15 -8.32 -11.04 -0.91
C ASN A 15 -8.52 -9.59 -0.41
N PHE A 16 -7.44 -8.81 -0.44
CA PHE A 16 -7.43 -7.43 0.02
C PHE A 16 -6.64 -6.58 -0.96
N LEU A 17 -7.23 -5.45 -1.34
CA LEU A 17 -6.60 -4.45 -2.18
C LEU A 17 -7.04 -3.08 -1.69
N TYR A 18 -6.10 -2.24 -1.30
CA TYR A 18 -6.37 -0.87 -0.88
C TYR A 18 -5.38 0.08 -1.53
N ASN A 19 -5.91 1.04 -2.27
CA ASN A 19 -5.11 2.06 -2.94
C ASN A 19 -5.22 3.39 -2.19
N CYS A 20 -4.09 4.00 -1.86
CA CYS A 20 -4.07 5.34 -1.30
C CYS A 20 -2.79 6.10 -1.66
N GLU A 21 -2.87 7.42 -1.69
CA GLU A 21 -1.68 8.25 -1.77
C GLU A 21 -1.13 8.49 -0.36
N ILE A 22 0.17 8.30 -0.18
CA ILE A 22 0.85 8.64 1.08
C ILE A 22 2.05 9.57 0.84
N PRO A 23 2.43 10.42 1.81
CA PRO A 23 3.69 11.15 1.74
C PRO A 23 4.88 10.18 1.63
N THR A 24 5.84 10.51 0.77
CA THR A 24 7.07 9.70 0.61
C THR A 24 7.87 9.56 1.91
N SER A 25 7.75 10.52 2.84
CA SER A 25 8.41 10.49 4.16
C SER A 25 7.88 9.40 5.10
N VAL A 26 6.70 8.84 4.82
CA VAL A 26 6.06 7.79 5.63
C VAL A 26 5.85 6.50 4.84
N LEU A 27 6.57 6.34 3.73
CA LEU A 27 6.58 5.09 2.99
C LEU A 27 6.98 3.95 3.92
N PRO A 28 6.18 2.86 3.98
CA PRO A 28 6.57 1.68 4.73
C PRO A 28 7.84 1.06 4.15
N ARG A 29 8.43 0.14 4.90
CA ARG A 29 9.57 -0.68 4.47
C ARG A 29 9.25 -2.15 4.64
N ASN A 30 9.98 -2.99 3.90
CA ASN A 30 9.93 -4.44 4.07
C ASN A 30 10.26 -4.78 5.54
N GLY A 31 9.38 -5.53 6.19
CA GLY A 31 9.48 -5.87 7.61
C GLY A 31 8.67 -5.00 8.56
N ASP A 32 8.08 -3.89 8.09
CA ASP A 32 7.31 -3.01 8.95
C ASP A 32 5.97 -3.62 9.35
N ARG A 33 5.55 -3.34 10.58
CA ARG A 33 4.18 -3.56 11.04
C ARG A 33 3.42 -2.25 10.97
N ILE A 34 2.37 -2.23 10.16
CA ILE A 34 1.57 -1.03 9.92
C ILE A 34 0.11 -1.25 10.27
N CYS A 35 -0.58 -0.15 10.55
CA CYS A 35 -2.01 -0.12 10.77
C CYS A 35 -2.65 0.74 9.68
N LEU A 36 -3.46 0.11 8.82
CA LEU A 36 -4.21 0.79 7.78
C LEU A 36 -5.56 1.23 8.36
N SER A 37 -5.81 2.54 8.39
CA SER A 37 -7.11 3.10 8.75
C SER A 37 -7.85 3.47 7.47
N ILE A 38 -8.84 2.66 7.10
CA ILE A 38 -9.59 2.79 5.86
C ILE A 38 -10.97 3.34 6.19
N PRO A 39 -11.42 4.45 5.59
CA PRO A 39 -12.74 5.01 5.86
C PRO A 39 -13.86 3.96 5.65
N GLY A 40 -14.68 3.76 6.68
CA GLY A 40 -15.80 2.80 6.64
C GLY A 40 -15.42 1.34 6.95
N HIS A 41 -14.16 1.07 7.31
CA HIS A 41 -13.70 -0.26 7.74
C HIS A 41 -13.01 -0.18 9.10
N SER A 42 -12.96 -1.33 9.78
CA SER A 42 -12.07 -1.49 10.93
C SER A 42 -10.61 -1.27 10.53
N ASN A 43 -9.79 -0.88 11.52
CA ASN A 43 -8.35 -0.81 11.32
C ASN A 43 -7.80 -2.19 10.97
N ILE A 44 -6.94 -2.23 9.96
CA ILE A 44 -6.32 -3.48 9.48
C ILE A 44 -4.86 -3.46 9.88
N ARG A 45 -4.45 -4.43 10.71
CA ARG A 45 -3.05 -4.59 11.10
C ARG A 45 -2.34 -5.50 10.11
N CYS A 46 -1.25 -5.01 9.56
CA CYS A 46 -0.53 -5.65 8.47
C CYS A 46 0.96 -5.76 8.79
N TYR A 47 1.60 -6.80 8.25
CA TYR A 47 3.04 -6.89 8.12
C TYR A 47 3.41 -6.72 6.65
N VAL A 48 4.35 -5.82 6.35
CA VAL A 48 4.82 -5.55 4.98
C VAL A 48 5.85 -6.61 4.62
N GLU A 49 5.49 -7.50 3.71
CA GLU A 49 6.35 -8.58 3.25
C GLU A 49 7.31 -8.10 2.16
N ASP A 50 6.81 -7.28 1.24
CA ASP A 50 7.61 -6.76 0.13
C ASP A 50 7.03 -5.46 -0.45
N MET A 51 7.86 -4.71 -1.19
CA MET A 51 7.48 -3.48 -1.87
C MET A 51 8.14 -3.38 -3.24
N GLU A 52 7.32 -3.21 -4.27
CA GLU A 52 7.77 -3.21 -5.66
C GLU A 52 7.25 -1.97 -6.40
N TRP A 53 8.08 -1.40 -7.27
CA TRP A 53 7.64 -0.38 -8.21
C TRP A 53 6.90 -1.02 -9.38
N GLN A 54 5.71 -0.51 -9.67
CA GLN A 54 4.97 -0.88 -10.86
C GLN A 54 4.69 0.37 -11.70
N TYR A 55 4.83 0.20 -13.01
CA TYR A 55 4.53 1.24 -13.97
C TYR A 55 3.67 0.66 -15.10
N ALA A 56 2.72 1.45 -15.56
CA ALA A 56 1.89 1.12 -16.70
C ALA A 56 1.76 2.35 -17.60
N GLU A 57 1.86 2.15 -18.91
CA GLU A 57 1.54 3.19 -19.88
C GLU A 57 0.03 3.17 -20.15
N LEU A 58 -0.63 4.24 -19.72
CA LEU A 58 -2.07 4.45 -19.91
C LEU A 58 -2.26 5.77 -20.64
N ASN A 59 -2.87 5.72 -21.83
CA ASN A 59 -3.17 6.91 -22.64
C ASN A 59 -1.93 7.80 -22.89
N GLN A 60 -0.79 7.20 -23.28
CA GLN A 60 0.49 7.90 -23.50
C GLN A 60 1.08 8.60 -22.27
N LYS A 61 0.59 8.27 -21.07
CA LYS A 61 1.14 8.71 -19.79
C LYS A 61 1.59 7.50 -18.98
N ILE A 62 2.81 7.55 -18.45
CA ILE A 62 3.29 6.55 -17.50
C ILE A 62 2.64 6.86 -16.16
N ASP A 63 1.86 5.91 -15.66
CA ASP A 63 1.40 5.91 -14.27
C ASP A 63 2.33 5.01 -13.45
N THR A 64 2.73 5.49 -12.28
CA THR A 64 3.68 4.81 -11.39
C THR A 64 3.05 4.63 -10.02
N SER A 65 3.09 3.41 -9.52
CA SER A 65 2.63 3.08 -8.17
C SER A 65 3.63 2.17 -7.48
N ILE A 66 3.60 2.19 -6.15
CA ILE A 66 4.30 1.19 -5.34
C ILE A 66 3.29 0.16 -4.89
N VAL A 67 3.54 -1.12 -5.14
CA VAL A 67 2.74 -2.20 -4.58
C VAL A 67 3.42 -2.69 -3.31
N ALA A 68 2.75 -2.51 -2.18
CA ALA A 68 3.14 -3.07 -0.90
C ALA A 68 2.40 -4.39 -0.67
N ARG A 69 3.13 -5.51 -0.72
CA ARG A 69 2.62 -6.84 -0.37
C ARG A 69 2.52 -6.96 1.13
N VAL A 70 1.32 -7.21 1.63
CA VAL A 70 1.05 -7.25 3.06
C VAL A 70 0.39 -8.55 3.49
N LYS A 71 0.86 -9.08 4.62
CA LYS A 71 0.18 -10.13 5.35
C LYS A 71 -0.72 -9.50 6.40
N ILE A 72 -2.03 -9.74 6.30
CA ILE A 72 -3.01 -9.26 7.26
C ILE A 72 -2.90 -10.11 8.53
N LEU A 73 -2.66 -9.45 9.66
CA LEU A 73 -2.44 -10.08 10.97
C LEU A 73 -3.75 -10.17 11.77
N GLN A 74 -4.55 -9.11 11.76
CA GLN A 74 -5.79 -9.00 12.52
C GLN A 74 -6.68 -7.91 11.90
N GLU A 75 -7.96 -8.22 11.74
CA GLU A 75 -9.03 -7.23 11.57
C GLU A 75 -9.68 -7.11 12.95
N ASP A 76 -9.64 -5.92 13.54
CA ASP A 76 -10.35 -5.65 14.81
C ASP A 76 -11.87 -5.52 14.58
#